data_AF-Q5FP69-F1
#
_entry.id   AF-Q5FP69-F1
#
_cell.length_a   1.000
_cell.length_b   1.000
_cell.length_c   1.000
_cell.angle_alpha   90.00
_cell.angle_beta   90.00
_cell.angle_gamma   90.00
#
_symmetry.space_group_name_H-M   'P 1'
#
loop_
_entity.id
_entity.type
_entity.pdbx_description
1 polymer ?
#
loop_
_entity_poly.entity_id
_entity_poly.type
_entity_poly.pdbx_seq_one_letter_code
_entity_poly.pdbx_strand_id
1 'polypeptide(L)' 'MFSPICKNFDKHIPIQAVYDFNRKVFEEDRALVEAQKPENLPLDPTLEAHVMADRSSIAYRRALRGMGFSQFFTA' A
#
# COMPACT_ATOMS: atom_id res chain seq x y z
N MET A 1 4.58 3.68 -10.67
CA MET A 1 3.76 4.04 -9.50
C MET A 1 3.34 5.50 -9.61
N PHE A 2 2.06 5.80 -9.44
CA PHE A 2 1.59 7.18 -9.30
C PHE A 2 1.51 7.52 -7.81
N SER A 3 2.15 8.60 -7.38
CA SER A 3 2.15 9.04 -5.99
C SER A 3 2.11 10.58 -5.94
N PRO A 4 0.95 11.19 -5.61
CA PRO A 4 0.86 12.64 -5.50
C PRO A 4 1.56 13.11 -4.22
N ILE A 5 2.52 14.02 -4.37
CA ILE A 5 3.27 14.60 -3.26
C ILE A 5 2.85 16.06 -3.10
N CYS A 6 2.32 16.39 -1.93
CA CYS A 6 1.92 17.75 -1.57
C CYS A 6 2.88 18.32 -0.50
N LYS A 7 3.46 19.48 -0.74
CA LYS A 7 4.35 20.17 0.22
C LYS A 7 3.84 21.60 0.48
N ASN A 8 3.52 21.91 1.73
CA ASN A 8 3.10 23.26 2.14
C ASN A 8 4.14 24.01 3.01
N PHE A 9 5.28 23.40 3.32
CA PHE A 9 6.41 23.96 4.08
C PHE A 9 7.74 23.86 3.28
N ASP A 10 8.84 24.42 3.80
CA ASP A 10 10.19 24.36 3.21
C ASP A 10 10.23 24.60 1.70
N LYS A 11 9.47 25.60 1.23
CA LYS A 11 9.25 25.87 -0.21
C LYS A 11 10.55 26.22 -0.96
N HIS A 12 11.60 26.61 -0.24
CA HIS A 12 12.93 26.90 -0.77
C HIS A 12 13.75 25.64 -1.07
N ILE A 13 13.42 24.48 -0.47
CA ILE A 13 14.13 23.22 -0.73
C ILE A 13 13.75 22.72 -2.12
N PRO A 14 14.75 22.36 -2.97
CA PRO A 14 14.51 21.79 -4.29
C PRO A 14 13.59 20.57 -4.23
N ILE A 15 12.60 20.52 -5.11
CA ILE A 15 11.63 19.43 -5.13
C ILE A 15 12.27 18.06 -5.41
N GLN A 16 13.41 18.05 -6.11
CA GLN A 16 14.14 16.83 -6.44
C GLN A 16 14.56 16.03 -5.20
N ALA A 17 15.00 16.71 -4.13
CA ALA A 17 15.37 16.04 -2.89
C ALA A 17 14.18 15.29 -2.25
N VAL A 18 12.96 15.83 -2.39
CA VAL A 18 11.73 15.17 -1.93
C VAL A 18 11.45 13.93 -2.78
N TYR A 19 11.64 14.02 -4.10
CA TYR A 19 11.44 12.89 -5.00
C TYR A 19 12.45 11.77 -4.77
N ASP A 20 13.73 12.10 -4.57
CA ASP A 20 14.78 11.11 -4.34
C ASP A 20 14.56 10.37 -3.02
N PHE A 21 14.15 11.09 -1.98
CA PHE A 21 13.78 10.49 -0.71
C PHE A 21 12.58 9.53 -0.85
N ASN A 22 11.49 9.99 -1.48
CA ASN A 22 10.30 9.16 -1.67
C ASN A 22 10.59 7.94 -2.54
N ARG A 23 11.41 8.09 -3.59
CA ARG A 23 11.85 6.97 -4.43
C ARG A 23 12.53 5.89 -3.60
N LYS A 24 13.42 6.26 -2.68
CA LYS A 24 14.10 5.30 -1.82
C LYS A 24 13.12 4.49 -0.98
N VAL A 25 12.16 5.17 -0.32
CA VAL A 25 11.11 4.50 0.47
C VAL A 25 10.28 3.55 -0.40
N PHE A 26 9.89 3.99 -1.61
CA PHE A 26 9.12 3.13 -2.51
C PHE A 26 9.88 1.91 -3.00
N GLU A 27 11.19 2.01 -3.25
CA GLU A 27 11.98 0.83 -3.63
C GLU A 27 12.12 -0.17 -2.48
N GLU A 28 12.23 0.30 -1.24
CA GLU A 28 12.22 -0.55 -0.04
C GLU A 28 10.87 -1.28 0.10
N ASP A 29 9.76 -0.56 -0.02
CA ASP A 29 8.41 -1.13 0.06
C ASP A 29 8.11 -2.07 -1.10
N ARG A 30 8.53 -1.73 -2.32
CA ARG A 30 8.29 -2.52 -3.53
C ARG A 30 8.86 -3.92 -3.40
N ALA A 31 10.11 -4.05 -2.94
CA ALA A 31 10.75 -5.35 -2.78
C ALA A 31 9.99 -6.25 -1.79
N LEU A 32 9.45 -5.68 -0.71
CA LEU A 32 8.65 -6.41 0.26
C LEU A 32 7.29 -6.82 -0.33
N VAL A 33 6.56 -5.88 -0.93
CA VAL A 33 5.21 -6.11 -1.49
C VAL A 33 5.24 -7.13 -2.63
N GLU A 34 6.18 -7.01 -3.57
CA GLU A 34 6.31 -7.94 -4.70
C GLU A 34 6.66 -9.38 -4.28
N ALA A 35 7.24 -9.56 -3.09
CA ALA A 35 7.58 -10.86 -2.53
C ALA A 35 6.45 -11.50 -1.70
N GLN A 36 5.37 -10.77 -1.39
CA GLN A 36 4.29 -11.27 -0.54
C GLN A 36 3.54 -12.44 -1.18
N LYS A 37 3.07 -13.35 -0.32
CA LYS A 37 2.23 -14.50 -0.68
C LYS A 37 0.98 -14.54 0.20
N PRO A 38 -0.21 -14.80 -0.36
CA PRO A 38 -0.48 -14.96 -1.80
C PRO A 38 -0.20 -13.67 -2.60
N GLU A 39 0.12 -13.80 -3.89
CA GLU A 39 0.51 -12.67 -4.76
C GLU A 39 -0.62 -11.64 -4.91
N ASN A 40 -1.86 -12.11 -4.77
CA ASN A 40 -3.05 -11.28 -4.83
C ASN A 40 -3.60 -11.07 -3.42
N LEU A 41 -4.02 -9.83 -3.12
CA LEU A 41 -4.58 -9.46 -1.82
C LEU A 41 -5.78 -10.37 -1.46
N PRO A 42 -5.68 -11.19 -0.40
CA PRO A 42 -6.81 -11.98 0.05
C PRO A 42 -7.80 -11.08 0.78
N LEU A 43 -9.07 -11.11 0.35
CA LEU A 43 -10.16 -10.41 1.03
C LEU A 43 -10.77 -11.23 2.18
N ASP A 44 -10.44 -12.51 2.24
CA ASP A 44 -10.62 -13.32 3.45
C ASP A 44 -9.38 -13.14 4.35
N PRO A 45 -9.52 -12.47 5.51
CA PRO A 45 -8.39 -12.26 6.40
C PRO A 45 -7.85 -13.57 7.00
N THR A 46 -8.58 -14.68 6.99
CA THR A 46 -8.06 -15.94 7.54
C THR A 46 -6.91 -16.55 6.71
N LEU A 47 -6.69 -16.05 5.50
CA LEU A 47 -5.62 -16.49 4.59
C LEU A 47 -4.24 -15.90 4.93
N GLU A 48 -4.16 -14.95 5.85
CA GLU A 48 -2.92 -14.30 6.28
C GLU A 48 -2.83 -14.24 7.82
N ALA A 49 -1.62 -14.22 8.37
CA ALA A 49 -1.41 -13.94 9.78
C ALA A 49 -1.44 -12.42 10.01
N HIS A 50 -2.16 -11.98 11.05
CA HIS A 50 -2.32 -10.56 11.37
C HIS A 50 -1.67 -10.18 12.68
N VAL A 51 -1.15 -8.96 12.72
CA VAL A 51 -0.70 -8.24 13.91
C VAL A 51 -1.64 -7.09 14.24
N MET A 52 -1.49 -6.49 15.41
CA MET A 52 -2.36 -5.40 15.88
C MET A 52 -2.34 -4.16 14.98
N ALA A 53 -1.27 -3.96 14.20
CA ALA A 53 -1.16 -2.87 13.24
C ALA A 53 -2.08 -3.04 12.01
N ASP A 54 -2.57 -4.26 11.72
CA ASP A 54 -3.30 -4.57 10.48
C ASP A 54 -4.78 -4.16 10.51
N ARG A 55 -5.24 -3.52 11.59
CA ARG A 55 -6.65 -3.17 11.80
C ARG A 55 -7.25 -2.35 10.66
N SER A 56 -6.50 -1.38 10.12
CA SER A 56 -6.95 -0.56 8.99
C SER A 56 -7.07 -1.38 7.70
N SER A 57 -6.08 -2.21 7.40
CA SER A 57 -6.07 -3.12 6.24
C SER A 57 -7.22 -4.13 6.30
N ILE A 58 -7.53 -4.67 7.48
CA ILE A 58 -8.68 -5.56 7.68
C ILE A 58 -10.00 -4.81 7.44
N ALA A 59 -10.15 -3.59 7.96
CA ALA A 59 -11.34 -2.79 7.73
C ALA A 59 -11.53 -2.48 6.24
N TYR A 60 -10.45 -2.15 5.53
CA TYR A 60 -10.46 -1.92 4.09
C TYR A 60 -10.90 -3.18 3.31
N ARG A 61 -10.31 -4.35 3.60
CA ARG A 61 -10.69 -5.63 2.99
C ARG A 61 -12.18 -5.95 3.21
N ARG A 62 -12.71 -5.71 4.42
CA ARG A 62 -14.14 -5.90 4.72
C ARG A 62 -15.03 -4.97 3.89
N ALA A 63 -14.62 -3.72 3.68
CA ALA A 63 -15.35 -2.76 2.85
C ALA A 63 -15.38 -3.21 1.37
N LEU A 64 -14.24 -3.63 0.82
CA LEU A 64 -14.15 -4.16 -0.55
C LEU A 64 -15.08 -5.36 -0.76
N ARG A 65 -15.10 -6.30 0.18
CA ARG A 65 -16.02 -7.44 0.14
C ARG A 65 -17.49 -7.00 0.18
N GLY A 66 -17.80 -5.99 0.99
CA GLY A 66 -19.15 -5.40 1.06
C GLY A 66 -19.60 -4.74 -0.25
N MET A 67 -18.66 -4.28 -1.08
CA MET A 67 -18.93 -3.73 -2.42
C MET A 67 -19.08 -4.81 -3.51
N GLY A 68 -18.97 -6.10 -3.15
CA GLY A 68 -19.12 -7.20 -4.10
C GLY A 68 -17.83 -7.59 -4.83
N PHE A 69 -16.69 -6.99 -4.49
CA PHE A 69 -15.39 -7.47 -4.95
C PHE A 69 -15.08 -8.77 -4.17
N SER A 70 -15.34 -9.93 -4.76
CA SER A 70 -14.93 -11.21 -4.19
C SER A 70 -14.60 -12.24 -5.27
N GLN A 71 -13.63 -13.09 -4.94
CA GLN A 71 -12.73 -13.85 -5.81
C GLN A 71 -11.68 -12.97 -6.52
N PHE A 72 -10.43 -13.27 -6.16
CA PHE A 72 -9.16 -12.69 -6.61
C PHE A 72 -9.31 -11.59 -7.67
N PHE A 73 -9.02 -10.36 -7.26
CA PHE A 73 -8.90 -9.23 -8.19
C PHE A 73 -7.80 -9.60 -9.21
N THR A 74 -8.22 -10.07 -10.38
CA THR A 74 -7.35 -10.33 -11.52
C THR A 74 -7.41 -9.06 -12.35
N ALA A 75 -6.30 -8.31 -12.34
CA ALA A 75 -6.08 -7.26 -13.32
C ALA A 75 -5.74 -7.89 -14.68
#